data_AF-A0A218Y437-F1
#
_entry.id   AF-A0A218Y437-F1
#
_cell.length_a   1.000
_cell.length_b   1.000
_cell.length_c   1.000
_cell.angle_alpha   90.00
_cell.angle_beta   90.00
_cell.angle_gamma   90.00
#
_symmetry.space_group_name_H-M   'P 1'
#
loop_
_entity.id
_entity.type
_entity.pdbx_description
1 polymer ?
#
loop_
_entity_poly.entity_id
_entity_poly.type
_entity_poly.pdbx_seq_one_letter_code
_entity_poly.pdbx_strand_id
1 'polypeptide(L)'
;MIYAKDRATRKDAQAVEDLIGAAEETDANPSNPNESTNANTPTLGDVSRAHLPPTKDPGSDSSGKKRKKNEADFSTISQAVNTMAIDMKEACMMLSKSVHSNIVQEKFLELPGALCGVDGLTLVQVHMAIQRFGNHPNYILLFFGTDLEDRLEMVQDFLANH
;
A
#
# COMPACT_ATOMS: atom_id res chain seq x y z
N MET A 1 27.54 56.34 -13.34
CA MET A 1 26.38 56.43 -14.25
C MET A 1 26.64 55.54 -15.44
N ILE A 2 26.17 54.29 -15.41
CA ILE A 2 25.85 53.48 -16.59
C ILE A 2 24.65 52.62 -16.17
N TYR A 3 23.51 52.88 -16.79
CA TYR A 3 22.22 52.22 -16.55
C TYR A 3 21.93 51.39 -17.80
N ALA A 4 21.88 50.06 -17.67
CA ALA A 4 21.44 49.17 -18.74
C ALA A 4 20.25 48.37 -18.22
N LYS A 5 19.06 48.76 -18.66
CA LYS A 5 17.77 48.19 -18.30
C LYS A 5 17.26 47.39 -19.49
N ASP A 6 17.63 46.12 -19.55
CA ASP A 6 17.10 45.20 -20.55
C ASP A 6 15.70 44.73 -20.13
N ARG A 7 14.69 45.27 -20.81
CA ARG A 7 13.32 44.73 -20.80
C ARG A 7 13.10 43.95 -22.09
N ALA A 8 13.31 42.64 -22.05
CA ALA A 8 12.75 41.75 -23.06
C ALA A 8 11.32 41.38 -22.65
N THR A 9 10.33 42.12 -23.18
CA THR A 9 8.91 41.75 -23.13
C THR A 9 8.62 40.96 -24.40
N ARG A 10 8.36 39.66 -24.28
CA ARG A 10 7.63 38.93 -25.30
C ARG A 10 6.64 37.98 -24.62
N LYS A 11 5.44 38.51 -24.46
CA LYS A 11 4.19 37.77 -24.33
C LYS A 11 4.04 36.92 -25.59
N ASP A 12 3.94 35.61 -25.44
CA ASP A 12 3.18 34.79 -26.38
C ASP A 12 2.15 34.05 -25.53
N ALA A 13 0.90 34.51 -25.65
CA ALA A 13 -0.28 33.91 -25.07
C ALA A 13 -0.82 32.91 -26.09
N GLN A 14 -0.96 31.65 -25.70
CA GLN A 14 -1.77 30.69 -26.43
C GLN A 14 -2.82 30.16 -25.47
N ALA A 15 -4.01 30.73 -25.57
CA ALA A 15 -5.24 30.11 -25.13
C ALA A 15 -5.60 29.02 -26.14
N VAL A 16 -5.95 27.83 -25.66
CA VAL A 16 -6.74 26.87 -26.42
C VAL A 16 -7.88 26.45 -25.50
N GLU A 17 -9.07 26.69 -26.02
CA GLU A 17 -10.36 26.62 -25.38
C GLU A 17 -10.81 25.17 -25.11
N ASP A 18 -11.62 25.07 -24.06
CA ASP A 18 -12.62 24.06 -23.72
C ASP A 18 -12.92 22.95 -24.74
N LEU A 19 -12.80 21.71 -24.27
CA LEU A 19 -13.60 20.58 -24.75
C LEU A 19 -14.51 20.10 -23.61
N ILE A 20 -15.56 20.87 -23.35
CA ILE A 20 -16.76 20.38 -22.69
C ILE A 20 -17.54 19.58 -23.74
N GLY A 21 -17.47 18.26 -23.64
CA GLY A 21 -18.35 17.33 -24.35
C GLY A 21 -19.21 16.61 -23.33
N ALA A 22 -20.36 17.19 -23.00
CA ALA A 22 -21.41 16.52 -22.26
C ALA A 22 -21.99 15.38 -23.12
N ALA A 23 -22.09 14.19 -22.55
CA ALA A 23 -23.03 13.17 -23.00
C ALA A 23 -23.71 12.62 -21.74
N GLU A 24 -24.94 13.05 -21.54
CA GLU A 24 -25.86 12.52 -20.55
C GLU A 24 -26.51 11.22 -21.03
N GLU A 25 -26.91 10.43 -20.01
CA GLU A 25 -27.99 9.43 -19.97
C GLU A 25 -27.83 8.13 -20.78
N THR A 26 -27.79 7.00 -20.06
CA THR A 26 -29.04 6.23 -19.81
C THR A 26 -28.82 5.08 -18.82
N ASP A 27 -29.76 5.01 -17.89
CA ASP A 27 -29.98 4.03 -16.84
C ASP A 27 -30.47 2.67 -17.40
N ALA A 28 -29.93 1.57 -16.88
CA ALA A 28 -30.62 0.28 -16.77
C ALA A 28 -29.87 -0.64 -15.79
N ASN A 29 -30.43 -0.75 -14.58
CA ASN A 29 -30.02 -1.58 -13.45
C ASN A 29 -30.41 -3.09 -13.66
N PRO A 30 -30.33 -3.98 -12.64
CA PRO A 30 -29.26 -4.92 -12.30
C PRO A 30 -29.58 -6.41 -12.58
N SER A 31 -28.56 -7.28 -12.65
CA SER A 31 -28.74 -8.72 -12.41
C SER A 31 -27.52 -9.39 -11.76
N ASN A 32 -27.62 -9.52 -10.43
CA ASN A 32 -27.20 -10.53 -9.44
C ASN A 32 -26.39 -11.82 -9.86
N PRO A 33 -25.91 -12.67 -8.91
CA PRO A 33 -24.52 -12.78 -8.42
C PRO A 33 -23.93 -14.20 -8.66
N ASN A 34 -22.71 -14.35 -9.18
CA ASN A 34 -22.10 -15.69 -9.21
C ASN A 34 -21.35 -16.00 -7.89
N GLU A 35 -22.15 -16.44 -6.92
CA GLU A 35 -21.93 -17.63 -6.09
C GLU A 35 -20.46 -18.00 -5.77
N SER A 36 -20.00 -17.55 -4.60
CA SER A 36 -18.86 -18.12 -3.90
C SER A 36 -19.22 -19.53 -3.40
N THR A 37 -18.60 -20.57 -3.95
CA THR A 37 -18.63 -21.91 -3.36
C THR A 37 -17.22 -22.41 -3.07
N ASN A 38 -16.78 -22.15 -1.83
CA ASN A 38 -15.76 -22.94 -1.14
C ASN A 38 -16.39 -24.26 -0.72
N ALA A 39 -15.97 -25.36 -1.33
CA ALA A 39 -16.30 -26.71 -0.88
C ALA A 39 -15.12 -27.66 -1.11
N ASN A 40 -14.06 -27.51 -0.32
CA ASN A 40 -13.06 -28.56 -0.16
C ASN A 40 -13.48 -29.51 0.96
N THR A 41 -14.45 -30.38 0.67
CA THR A 41 -14.75 -31.54 1.52
C THR A 41 -13.75 -32.67 1.24
N PRO A 42 -13.02 -33.18 2.25
CA PRO A 42 -12.21 -34.38 2.10
C PRO A 42 -13.14 -35.60 2.03
N THR A 43 -13.26 -36.20 0.85
CA THR A 43 -13.95 -37.50 0.71
C THR A 43 -13.07 -38.57 1.35
N LEU A 44 -13.45 -38.94 2.57
CA LEU A 44 -12.99 -40.10 3.32
C LEU A 44 -13.34 -41.36 2.51
N GLY A 45 -12.36 -41.84 1.73
CA GLY A 45 -12.43 -43.10 1.02
C GLY A 45 -12.30 -44.27 2.00
N ASP A 46 -13.40 -44.98 2.14
CA ASP A 46 -13.67 -46.05 3.08
C ASP A 46 -12.70 -47.25 2.97
N VAL A 47 -12.48 -47.86 4.13
CA VAL A 47 -11.66 -49.05 4.36
C VAL A 47 -12.44 -50.27 3.88
N SER A 48 -11.90 -51.04 2.94
CA SER A 48 -12.25 -52.46 2.88
C SER A 48 -11.08 -53.36 2.52
N ARG A 49 -10.69 -54.12 3.54
CA ARG A 49 -9.61 -55.08 3.64
C ARG A 49 -10.06 -56.40 3.02
N ALA A 50 -9.69 -56.68 1.78
CA ALA A 50 -9.74 -58.03 1.23
C ALA A 50 -8.44 -58.77 1.58
N HIS A 51 -8.56 -59.80 2.41
CA HIS A 51 -7.51 -60.74 2.78
C HIS A 51 -7.11 -61.63 1.60
N LEU A 52 -5.83 -61.67 1.25
CA LEU A 52 -5.20 -62.80 0.54
C LEU A 52 -3.90 -63.18 1.27
N PRO A 53 -3.65 -64.48 1.53
CA PRO A 53 -2.51 -64.93 2.34
C PRO A 53 -1.19 -64.88 1.55
N PRO A 54 -0.04 -64.82 2.25
CA PRO A 54 1.27 -64.68 1.61
C PRO A 54 1.78 -66.04 1.11
N THR A 55 1.96 -66.18 -0.21
CA THR A 55 2.77 -67.26 -0.77
C THR A 55 4.24 -66.96 -0.50
N LYS A 56 4.88 -67.85 0.26
CA LYS A 56 6.30 -67.80 0.60
C LYS A 56 7.12 -68.19 -0.62
N ASP A 57 8.06 -67.36 -1.03
CA ASP A 57 9.25 -67.81 -1.74
C ASP A 57 10.51 -67.29 -1.02
N PRO A 58 11.52 -68.15 -0.80
CA PRO A 58 12.70 -67.83 -0.02
C PRO A 58 13.82 -67.30 -0.93
N GLY A 59 14.41 -66.17 -0.54
CA GLY A 59 15.72 -65.75 -1.05
C GLY A 59 15.67 -64.48 -1.87
N SER A 60 16.01 -63.36 -1.24
CA SER A 60 17.11 -62.52 -1.71
C SER A 60 17.34 -61.42 -0.68
N ASP A 61 18.50 -61.50 -0.04
CA ASP A 61 19.28 -60.44 0.61
C ASP A 61 18.54 -59.14 0.94
N SER A 62 18.13 -59.06 2.21
CA SER A 62 17.91 -57.80 2.92
C SER A 62 19.21 -56.99 2.92
N SER A 63 19.47 -56.24 1.85
CA SER A 63 20.25 -55.02 1.94
C SER A 63 19.37 -53.96 2.59
N GLY A 64 19.30 -54.02 3.91
CA GLY A 64 18.75 -52.98 4.75
C GLY A 64 19.58 -51.73 4.55
N LYS A 65 19.30 -50.96 3.49
CA LYS A 65 19.83 -49.63 3.29
C LYS A 65 19.19 -48.77 4.38
N LYS A 66 19.81 -48.80 5.57
CA LYS A 66 19.47 -47.99 6.73
C LYS A 66 19.46 -46.54 6.23
N ARG A 67 18.27 -46.01 5.90
CA ARG A 67 18.09 -44.60 5.60
C ARG A 67 18.60 -43.88 6.84
N LYS A 68 19.80 -43.31 6.75
CA LYS A 68 20.40 -42.49 7.79
C LYS A 68 19.42 -41.35 8.00
N LYS A 69 18.67 -41.40 9.11
CA LYS A 69 17.69 -40.39 9.45
C LYS A 69 18.46 -39.09 9.63
N ASN A 70 18.28 -38.24 8.66
CA ASN A 70 18.86 -36.93 8.45
C ASN A 70 18.22 -35.95 9.43
N GLU A 71 18.48 -36.18 10.72
CA GLU A 71 18.03 -35.32 11.82
C GLU A 71 18.71 -33.94 11.77
N ALA A 72 19.90 -33.87 11.15
CA ALA A 72 20.56 -32.63 10.80
C ALA A 72 19.74 -31.76 9.80
N ASP A 73 18.90 -32.37 8.95
CA ASP A 73 18.19 -31.62 7.91
C ASP A 73 17.02 -30.82 8.49
N PHE A 74 16.25 -31.38 9.44
CA PHE A 74 15.12 -30.65 10.03
C PHE A 74 15.56 -29.48 10.92
N SER A 75 16.66 -29.62 11.66
CA SER A 75 17.22 -28.53 12.47
C SER A 75 17.72 -27.39 11.59
N THR A 76 18.48 -27.71 10.53
CA THR A 76 18.97 -26.71 9.57
C THR A 76 17.84 -26.05 8.80
N ILE A 77 16.83 -26.81 8.36
CA ILE A 77 15.64 -26.26 7.70
C ILE A 77 14.88 -25.35 8.66
N SER A 78 14.66 -25.76 9.91
CA SER A 78 13.95 -24.94 10.91
C SER A 78 14.71 -23.65 11.22
N GLN A 79 16.04 -23.73 11.32
CA GLN A 79 16.89 -22.55 11.51
C GLN A 79 16.79 -21.60 10.30
N ALA A 80 16.89 -22.12 9.07
CA ALA A 80 16.77 -21.32 7.86
C ALA A 80 15.40 -20.64 7.76
N VAL A 81 14.30 -21.35 8.05
CA VAL A 81 12.95 -20.79 8.09
C VAL A 81 12.83 -19.69 9.14
N ASN A 82 13.41 -19.88 10.33
CA ASN A 82 13.42 -18.85 11.38
C ASN A 82 14.22 -17.61 10.96
N THR A 83 15.40 -17.78 10.35
CA THR A 83 16.18 -16.66 9.81
C THR A 83 15.37 -15.91 8.75
N MET A 84 14.76 -16.61 7.78
CA MET A 84 13.92 -15.99 6.77
C MET A 84 12.74 -15.23 7.39
N ALA A 85 12.08 -15.79 8.41
CA ALA A 85 10.98 -15.10 9.09
C ALA A 85 11.43 -13.81 9.77
N ILE A 86 12.64 -13.79 10.35
CA ILE A 86 13.24 -12.59 10.94
C ILE A 86 13.56 -11.56 9.84
N ASP A 87 14.23 -11.98 8.76
CA ASP A 87 14.60 -11.09 7.64
C ASP A 87 13.37 -10.50 6.97
N MET A 88 12.32 -11.30 6.76
CA MET A 88 11.04 -10.83 6.22
C MET A 88 10.37 -9.81 7.13
N LYS A 89 10.36 -10.05 8.45
CA LYS A 89 9.82 -9.10 9.42
C LYS A 89 10.57 -7.75 9.36
N GLU A 90 11.89 -7.79 9.24
CA GLU A 90 12.72 -6.59 9.10
C GLU A 90 12.44 -5.85 7.79
N ALA A 91 12.42 -6.58 6.67
CA ALA A 91 12.11 -6.02 5.35
C ALA A 91 10.71 -5.38 5.33
N CYS A 92 9.69 -6.06 5.88
CA CYS A 92 8.34 -5.50 6.01
C CYS A 92 8.33 -4.21 6.85
N MET A 93 9.09 -4.15 7.94
CA MET A 93 9.22 -2.94 8.75
C MET A 93 9.91 -1.81 7.99
N MET A 94 11.00 -2.09 7.27
CA MET A 94 11.71 -1.10 6.45
C MET A 94 10.80 -0.56 5.34
N LEU A 95 10.10 -1.43 4.62
CA LEU A 95 9.16 -1.05 3.59
C LEU A 95 8.01 -0.22 4.16
N SER A 96 7.42 -0.62 5.30
CA SER A 96 6.33 0.14 5.93
C SER A 96 6.78 1.56 6.30
N LYS A 97 7.99 1.71 6.86
CA LYS A 97 8.57 3.03 7.17
C LYS A 97 8.84 3.83 5.90
N SER A 98 9.39 3.20 4.86
CA SER A 98 9.71 3.85 3.60
C SER A 98 8.47 4.32 2.85
N VAL A 99 7.42 3.48 2.79
CA VAL A 99 6.14 3.84 2.17
C VAL A 99 5.48 4.99 2.92
N HIS A 100 5.44 4.94 4.26
CA HIS A 100 4.90 6.04 5.06
C HIS A 100 5.68 7.34 4.81
N SER A 101 7.02 7.29 4.82
CA SER A 101 7.85 8.47 4.53
C SER A 101 7.63 9.00 3.11
N ASN A 102 7.45 8.13 2.12
CA ASN A 102 7.22 8.53 0.73
C ASN A 102 5.88 9.25 0.58
N ILE A 103 4.80 8.69 1.14
CA ILE A 103 3.46 9.31 1.10
C ILE A 103 3.47 10.67 1.80
N VAL A 104 4.09 10.77 2.98
CA VAL A 104 4.19 12.04 3.71
C VAL A 104 4.95 13.08 2.90
N GLN A 105 6.09 12.70 2.27
CA GLN A 105 6.87 13.62 1.44
C GLN A 105 6.09 14.08 0.20
N GLU A 106 5.43 13.16 -0.49
CA GLU A 106 4.58 13.47 -1.66
C GLU A 106 3.50 14.48 -1.27
N LYS A 107 2.77 14.22 -0.18
CA LYS A 107 1.72 15.12 0.30
C LYS A 107 2.26 16.44 0.83
N PHE A 108 3.46 16.46 1.39
CA PHE A 108 4.10 17.73 1.78
C PHE A 108 4.40 18.63 0.58
N LEU A 109 4.73 18.05 -0.59
CA LEU A 109 4.95 18.83 -1.82
C LEU A 109 3.64 19.39 -2.38
N GLU A 110 2.53 18.66 -2.24
CA GLU A 110 1.18 19.11 -2.64
C GLU A 110 0.60 20.15 -1.67
N LEU A 111 1.06 20.14 -0.40
CA LEU A 111 0.48 20.91 0.70
C LEU A 111 0.34 22.42 0.43
N PRO A 112 1.35 23.14 -0.12
CA PRO A 112 1.20 24.58 -0.37
C PRO A 112 0.06 24.90 -1.34
N GLY A 113 -0.07 24.12 -2.41
CA GLY A 113 -1.14 24.29 -3.40
C GLY A 113 -2.51 24.00 -2.78
N ALA A 114 -2.59 22.92 -2.01
CA ALA A 114 -3.83 22.51 -1.35
C ALA A 114 -4.27 23.51 -0.27
N LEU A 115 -3.34 24.09 0.51
CA LEU A 115 -3.65 25.14 1.49
C LEU A 115 -4.10 26.45 0.84
N CYS A 116 -3.49 26.83 -0.27
CA CYS A 116 -3.94 28.00 -1.04
C CYS A 116 -5.36 27.83 -1.61
N GLY A 117 -5.82 26.60 -1.79
CA GLY A 117 -7.18 26.28 -2.24
C GLY A 117 -8.24 26.22 -1.13
N VAL A 118 -7.86 26.43 0.14
CA VAL A 118 -8.81 26.46 1.25
C VAL A 118 -9.41 27.85 1.39
N ASP A 119 -10.70 27.97 1.07
CA ASP A 119 -11.44 29.21 1.25
C ASP A 119 -11.42 29.67 2.71
N GLY A 120 -11.22 30.97 2.93
CA GLY A 120 -11.17 31.56 4.27
C GLY A 120 -9.79 31.60 4.94
N LEU A 121 -8.76 30.97 4.37
CA LEU A 121 -7.38 31.17 4.82
C LEU A 121 -6.77 32.44 4.23
N THR A 122 -6.12 33.23 5.09
CA THR A 122 -5.25 34.32 4.64
C THR A 122 -3.89 33.78 4.19
N LEU A 123 -3.19 34.51 3.30
CA LEU A 123 -1.84 34.12 2.87
C LEU A 123 -0.86 33.97 4.06
N VAL A 124 -1.03 34.77 5.11
CA VAL A 124 -0.23 34.67 6.34
C VAL A 124 -0.50 33.35 7.04
N GLN A 125 -1.77 32.93 7.17
CA GLN A 125 -2.13 31.63 7.72
C GLN A 125 -1.61 30.48 6.87
N VAL A 126 -1.68 30.58 5.54
CA VAL A 126 -1.10 29.57 4.63
C VAL A 126 0.41 29.42 4.88
N HIS A 127 1.15 30.53 4.95
CA HIS A 127 2.59 30.48 5.20
C HIS A 127 2.92 29.89 6.58
N MET A 128 2.18 30.28 7.62
CA MET A 128 2.33 29.71 8.96
C MET A 128 2.03 28.22 8.97
N ALA A 129 0.95 27.80 8.30
CA ALA A 129 0.54 26.42 8.22
C ALA A 129 1.64 25.57 7.56
N ILE A 130 2.15 25.98 6.38
CA ILE A 130 3.25 25.26 5.69
C ILE A 130 4.45 25.05 6.62
N GLN A 131 4.84 26.10 7.36
CA GLN A 131 5.96 26.01 8.28
C GLN A 131 5.70 25.03 9.43
N ARG A 132 4.50 25.05 10.01
CA ARG A 132 4.14 24.19 11.14
C ARG A 132 3.94 22.72 10.74
N PHE A 133 3.28 22.46 9.61
CA PHE A 133 3.11 21.11 9.09
C PHE A 133 4.45 20.39 8.86
N GLY A 134 5.52 21.12 8.54
CA GLY A 134 6.86 20.55 8.42
C GLY A 134 7.36 19.85 9.70
N ASN A 135 6.90 20.28 10.87
CA ASN A 135 7.22 19.66 12.17
C ASN A 135 6.19 18.60 12.60
N HIS A 136 5.09 18.47 11.86
CA HIS A 136 3.94 17.65 12.21
C HIS A 136 3.46 16.80 11.02
N PRO A 137 4.25 15.81 10.56
CA PRO A 137 3.97 15.06 9.34
C PRO A 137 2.62 14.31 9.35
N ASN A 138 2.16 13.86 10.52
CA ASN A 138 0.85 13.22 10.65
C ASN A 138 -0.31 14.17 10.35
N TYR A 139 -0.16 15.47 10.64
CA TYR A 139 -1.18 16.46 10.34
C TYR A 139 -1.28 16.73 8.85
N ILE A 140 -0.21 16.54 8.07
CA ILE A 140 -0.26 16.60 6.61
C ILE A 140 -1.25 15.53 6.10
N LEU A 141 -1.08 14.28 6.55
CA LEU A 141 -1.98 13.20 6.14
C LEU A 141 -3.42 13.46 6.59
N LEU A 142 -3.60 13.97 7.80
CA LEU A 142 -4.93 14.37 8.30
C LEU A 142 -5.55 15.44 7.42
N PHE A 143 -4.81 16.47 7.01
CA PHE A 143 -5.27 17.52 6.12
C PHE A 143 -5.78 16.98 4.78
N PHE A 144 -5.00 16.10 4.14
CA PHE A 144 -5.42 15.51 2.88
C PHE A 144 -6.57 14.51 3.03
N GLY A 145 -6.72 13.89 4.21
CA GLY A 145 -7.85 13.02 4.54
C GLY A 145 -9.09 13.74 5.06
N THR A 146 -9.02 15.06 5.31
CA THR A 146 -10.16 15.87 5.76
C THR A 146 -10.94 16.37 4.55
N ASP A 147 -12.27 16.33 4.65
CA ASP A 147 -13.20 16.86 3.65
C ASP A 147 -12.94 18.36 3.41
N LEU A 148 -13.19 18.84 2.19
CA LEU A 148 -12.79 20.20 1.78
C LEU A 148 -13.45 21.27 2.66
N GLU A 149 -14.70 21.04 3.05
CA GLU A 149 -15.53 21.91 3.86
C GLU A 149 -14.98 22.07 5.29
N ASP A 150 -14.33 21.03 5.83
CA ASP A 150 -13.83 20.99 7.21
C ASP A 150 -12.35 21.42 7.31
N ARG A 151 -11.66 21.58 6.17
CA ARG A 151 -10.22 21.93 6.13
C ARG A 151 -9.91 23.28 6.75
N LEU A 152 -10.80 24.26 6.61
CA LEU A 152 -10.59 25.59 7.18
C LEU A 152 -10.53 25.51 8.71
N GLU A 153 -11.53 24.87 9.32
CA GLU A 153 -11.62 24.71 10.77
C GLU A 153 -10.42 23.91 11.28
N MET A 154 -10.08 22.80 10.62
CA MET A 154 -8.94 21.99 11.02
C MET A 154 -7.62 22.78 11.00
N VAL A 155 -7.35 23.53 9.93
CA VAL A 155 -6.11 24.33 9.83
C VAL A 155 -6.09 25.44 10.87
N GLN A 156 -7.23 26.07 11.17
CA GLN A 156 -7.31 27.09 12.19
C GLN A 156 -7.06 26.53 13.60
N ASP A 157 -7.66 25.38 13.94
CA ASP A 157 -7.42 24.69 15.20
C ASP A 157 -5.95 24.24 15.32
N PHE A 158 -5.38 23.70 14.25
CA PHE A 158 -3.98 23.33 14.19
C PHE A 158 -3.06 24.53 14.47
N LEU A 159 -3.34 25.68 13.84
CA LEU A 159 -2.58 26.92 14.07
C LEU A 159 -2.81 27.53 15.47
N ALA A 160 -3.87 27.16 16.19
CA ALA A 160 -4.09 27.62 17.55
C ALA A 160 -3.33 26.76 18.58
N ASN A 161 -3.24 25.44 18.34
CA ASN A 161 -2.86 24.46 19.37
C ASN A 161 -1.49 23.80 19.19
N HIS A 162 -0.85 23.93 18.02
CA HIS A 162 0.42 23.27 17.70
C HIS A 162 1.41 24.24 17.10
#